data_AF-A0A963FAK6-F1
#
_entry.id   AF-A0A963FAK6-F1
#
_cell.length_a   1.000
_cell.length_b   1.000
_cell.length_c   1.000
_cell.angle_alpha   90.00
_cell.angle_beta   90.00
_cell.angle_gamma   90.00
#
_symmetry.space_group_name_H-M   'P 1'
#
loop_
_entity.id
_entity.type
_entity.pdbx_description
1 polymer ?
#
loop_
_entity_poly.entity_id
_entity_poly.type
_entity_poly.pdbx_seq_one_letter_code
_entity_poly.pdbx_strand_id
1 'polypeptide(L)'
;MSENRNKDEPTKLLLVNDFFNRLKFSTDLKLWGKEDYWATPVEAMGIGGADCEDYSIAKYFTLRELGVQDDKLRIMYVKAVSLNQAHMVLAYYKTPGSVPEVLDNIVGKIVPADQRPDLVPVYSFNASDLWLAKSRGLGQYVGKSDRIGLWQDLRKRMEIEDKR
;
A
#
# COMPACT_ATOMS: atom_id res chain seq x y z
N MET A 1 9.04 18.84 5.35
CA MET A 1 9.02 17.80 4.29
C MET A 1 10.35 17.65 3.55
N SER A 2 11.13 18.71 3.30
CA SER A 2 12.44 18.65 2.62
C SER A 2 13.48 17.75 3.31
N GLU A 3 13.51 17.73 4.65
CA GLU A 3 14.48 16.93 5.41
C GLU A 3 14.33 15.41 5.21
N ASN A 4 13.10 14.92 5.06
CA ASN A 4 12.83 13.49 4.85
C ASN A 4 13.09 13.03 3.41
N ARG A 5 12.99 13.94 2.43
CA ARG A 5 13.30 13.63 1.02
C ARG A 5 14.77 13.28 0.80
N ASN A 6 15.67 13.84 1.59
CA ASN A 6 17.12 13.60 1.47
C ASN A 6 17.61 12.34 2.21
N LYS A 7 16.73 11.65 2.95
CA LYS A 7 17.08 10.40 3.63
C LYS A 7 17.18 9.24 2.62
N ASP A 8 17.91 8.21 3.00
CA ASP A 8 17.97 6.95 2.25
C ASP A 8 16.60 6.24 2.25
N GLU A 9 16.37 5.39 1.25
CA GLU A 9 15.08 4.70 1.08
C GLU A 9 14.70 3.86 2.32
N PRO A 10 15.57 3.02 2.92
CA PRO A 10 15.25 2.29 4.15
C PRO A 10 14.73 3.18 5.29
N THR A 11 15.38 4.32 5.54
CA THR A 11 14.91 5.27 6.55
C THR A 11 13.54 5.84 6.21
N LYS A 12 13.28 6.17 4.94
CA LYS A 12 11.94 6.63 4.49
C LYS A 12 10.87 5.57 4.73
N LEU A 13 11.16 4.30 4.40
CA LEU A 13 10.23 3.19 4.61
C LEU A 13 9.84 3.07 6.08
N LEU A 14 10.82 3.08 6.99
CA LEU A 14 10.58 3.00 8.43
C LEU A 14 9.73 4.17 8.94
N LEU A 15 10.11 5.41 8.61
CA LEU A 15 9.39 6.61 9.05
C LEU A 15 7.94 6.61 8.58
N VAL A 16 7.69 6.26 7.32
CA VAL A 16 6.34 6.23 6.75
C VAL A 16 5.53 5.08 7.35
N ASN A 17 6.12 3.89 7.46
CA ASN A 17 5.44 2.73 8.03
C ASN A 17 5.03 2.97 9.50
N ASP A 18 5.94 3.49 10.32
CA ASP A 18 5.70 3.80 11.72
C ASP A 18 4.71 4.95 11.88
N PHE A 19 4.71 5.93 10.97
CA PHE A 19 3.76 7.03 11.01
C PHE A 19 2.33 6.55 10.81
N PHE A 20 2.06 5.82 9.72
CA PHE A 20 0.70 5.39 9.42
C PHE A 20 0.22 4.28 10.36
N ASN A 21 1.09 3.41 10.85
CA ASN A 21 0.71 2.37 11.82
C ASN A 21 0.26 2.90 13.19
N ARG A 22 0.31 4.23 13.43
CA ARG A 22 -0.30 4.88 14.59
C ARG A 22 -1.77 5.24 14.40
N LEU A 23 -2.29 5.21 13.17
CA LEU A 23 -3.72 5.39 12.93
C LEU A 23 -4.51 4.26 13.62
N LYS A 24 -5.77 4.54 13.94
CA LYS A 24 -6.65 3.53 14.52
C LYS A 24 -7.15 2.60 13.41
N PHE A 25 -6.93 1.29 13.57
CA PHE A 25 -7.58 0.31 12.70
C PHE A 25 -9.09 0.33 12.90
N SER A 26 -9.85 0.54 11.82
CA SER A 26 -11.31 0.52 11.81
C SER A 26 -11.82 0.22 10.40
N THR A 27 -12.92 -0.50 10.30
CA THR A 27 -13.56 -0.88 9.02
C THR A 27 -14.20 0.31 8.32
N ASP A 28 -14.28 0.27 7.00
CA ASP A 28 -15.00 1.25 6.18
C ASP A 28 -16.44 1.53 6.63
N LEU A 29 -17.17 0.49 7.03
CA LEU A 29 -18.56 0.68 7.46
C LEU A 29 -18.67 1.63 8.66
N LYS A 30 -17.66 1.65 9.53
CA LYS A 30 -17.62 2.51 10.72
C LYS A 30 -17.10 3.91 10.39
N LEU A 31 -16.16 4.03 9.46
CA LEU A 31 -15.50 5.29 9.11
C LEU A 31 -16.33 6.08 8.09
N TRP A 32 -16.82 5.40 7.06
CA TRP A 32 -17.39 5.98 5.85
C TRP A 32 -18.85 5.56 5.60
N GLY A 33 -19.38 4.60 6.37
CA GLY A 33 -20.74 4.08 6.16
C GLY A 33 -20.89 3.27 4.86
N LYS A 34 -19.78 2.75 4.33
CA LYS A 34 -19.72 1.98 3.08
C LYS A 34 -19.13 0.60 3.34
N GLU A 35 -19.43 -0.37 2.49
CA GLU A 35 -18.87 -1.72 2.60
C GLU A 35 -17.40 -1.79 2.19
N ASP A 36 -17.00 -0.97 1.21
CA ASP A 36 -15.64 -0.88 0.67
C ASP A 36 -15.41 0.56 0.15
N TYR A 37 -14.40 1.24 0.68
CA TYR A 37 -14.04 2.63 0.39
C TYR A 37 -12.56 2.90 0.61
N TRP A 38 -11.81 2.98 -0.48
CA TRP A 38 -10.38 3.31 -0.40
C TRP A 38 -10.19 4.80 -0.11
N ALA A 39 -9.75 5.15 1.10
CA ALA A 39 -9.54 6.53 1.51
C ALA A 39 -8.25 7.12 0.89
N THR A 40 -8.28 8.42 0.60
CA THR A 40 -7.04 9.17 0.27
C THR A 40 -6.16 9.30 1.51
N PRO A 41 -4.84 9.56 1.36
CA PRO A 41 -3.99 9.83 2.51
C PRO A 41 -4.51 11.00 3.37
N VAL A 42 -5.09 12.02 2.75
CA VAL A 42 -5.66 13.20 3.44
C VAL A 42 -6.91 12.81 4.24
N GLU A 43 -7.80 12.02 3.65
CA GLU A 43 -9.01 11.52 4.33
C GLU A 43 -8.67 10.64 5.53
N ALA A 44 -7.78 9.65 5.37
CA ALA A 44 -7.36 8.75 6.45
C ALA A 44 -6.73 9.51 7.63
N MET A 45 -5.90 10.51 7.33
CA MET A 45 -5.34 11.40 8.36
C MET A 45 -6.40 12.29 9.01
N GLY A 46 -7.35 12.81 8.23
CA GLY A 46 -8.42 13.69 8.71
C GLY A 46 -9.38 12.98 9.67
N ILE A 47 -9.72 11.72 9.40
CA ILE A 47 -10.58 10.91 10.27
C ILE A 47 -9.80 10.22 11.40
N GLY A 48 -8.48 10.08 11.26
CA GLY A 48 -7.61 9.44 12.25
C GLY A 48 -7.74 7.91 12.29
N GLY A 49 -8.21 7.29 11.21
CA GLY A 49 -8.47 5.87 11.12
C GLY A 49 -8.36 5.35 9.68
N ALA A 50 -8.14 4.04 9.57
CA ALA A 50 -7.89 3.35 8.31
C ALA A 50 -8.16 1.83 8.47
N ASP A 51 -8.49 1.14 7.39
CA ASP A 51 -8.33 -0.31 7.26
C ASP A 51 -7.15 -0.66 6.33
N CYS A 52 -7.00 -1.93 5.95
CA CYS A 52 -5.73 -2.48 5.44
C CYS A 52 -5.25 -1.83 4.13
N GLU A 53 -6.17 -1.53 3.23
CA GLU A 53 -5.93 -0.83 1.98
C GLU A 53 -5.51 0.61 2.24
N ASP A 54 -6.18 1.30 3.17
CA ASP A 54 -5.94 2.70 3.50
C ASP A 54 -4.51 2.87 4.03
N TYR A 55 -4.04 1.97 4.91
CA TYR A 55 -2.63 1.97 5.34
C TYR A 55 -1.69 1.81 4.15
N SER A 56 -1.96 0.87 3.26
CA SER A 56 -1.09 0.55 2.13
C SER A 56 -1.02 1.68 1.12
N ILE A 57 -2.16 2.30 0.83
CA ILE A 57 -2.34 3.43 -0.07
C ILE A 57 -1.66 4.69 0.50
N ALA A 58 -1.89 4.99 1.78
CA ALA A 58 -1.30 6.16 2.42
C ALA A 58 0.23 6.08 2.49
N LYS A 59 0.76 4.90 2.82
CA LYS A 59 2.20 4.62 2.77
C LYS A 59 2.75 4.76 1.34
N TYR A 60 2.05 4.20 0.35
CA TYR A 60 2.45 4.24 -1.05
C TYR A 60 2.61 5.68 -1.55
N PHE A 61 1.56 6.50 -1.45
CA PHE A 61 1.61 7.88 -1.94
C PHE A 61 2.61 8.74 -1.17
N THR A 62 2.73 8.54 0.14
CA THR A 62 3.72 9.29 0.94
C THR A 62 5.15 8.93 0.54
N LEU A 63 5.46 7.67 0.27
CA LEU A 63 6.79 7.27 -0.20
C LEU A 63 7.11 7.82 -1.60
N ARG A 64 6.11 7.85 -2.48
CA ARG A 64 6.22 8.50 -3.80
C ARG A 64 6.55 9.98 -3.66
N GLU A 65 5.86 10.68 -2.77
CA GLU A 65 6.08 12.10 -2.47
C GLU A 65 7.45 12.37 -1.81
N LEU A 66 8.00 11.38 -1.11
CA LEU A 66 9.37 11.38 -0.58
C LEU A 66 10.43 10.98 -1.62
N GLY A 67 10.04 10.76 -2.88
CA GLY A 67 10.93 10.49 -4.00
C GLY A 67 11.28 9.02 -4.23
N VAL A 68 10.59 8.08 -3.59
CA VAL A 68 10.74 6.65 -3.93
C VAL A 68 10.09 6.40 -5.29
N GLN A 69 10.80 5.69 -6.16
CA GLN A 69 10.34 5.44 -7.54
C GLN A 69 9.13 4.50 -7.57
N ASP A 70 8.22 4.70 -8.54
CA ASP A 70 6.94 3.98 -8.65
C ASP A 70 7.12 2.48 -8.90
N ASP A 71 8.12 2.16 -9.72
CA ASP A 71 8.47 0.81 -10.13
C ASP A 71 9.01 -0.04 -8.97
N LYS A 72 9.47 0.60 -7.89
CA LYS A 72 9.89 -0.04 -6.64
C LYS A 72 8.73 -0.32 -5.69
N LEU A 73 7.55 0.27 -5.89
CA LEU A 73 6.45 0.18 -4.95
C LEU A 73 5.26 -0.56 -5.58
N ARG A 74 4.71 -1.53 -4.86
CA ARG A 74 3.49 -2.23 -5.28
C ARG A 74 2.56 -2.44 -4.10
N ILE A 75 1.35 -1.91 -4.21
CA ILE A 75 0.25 -2.27 -3.32
C ILE A 75 -0.15 -3.71 -3.67
N MET A 76 -0.22 -4.59 -2.68
CA MET A 76 -0.38 -6.02 -2.87
C MET A 76 -1.58 -6.54 -2.10
N TYR A 77 -2.52 -7.12 -2.82
CA TYR A 77 -3.62 -7.88 -2.24
C TYR A 77 -3.14 -9.30 -1.96
N VAL A 78 -3.32 -9.75 -0.72
CA VAL A 78 -2.85 -11.03 -0.22
C VAL A 78 -3.96 -11.74 0.56
N LYS A 79 -3.84 -13.06 0.70
CA LYS A 79 -4.57 -13.82 1.71
C LYS A 79 -3.70 -13.93 2.95
N ALA A 80 -4.14 -13.33 4.06
CA ALA A 80 -3.52 -13.54 5.37
C ALA A 80 -3.97 -14.89 5.93
N VAL A 81 -3.17 -15.94 5.76
CA VAL A 81 -3.58 -17.33 6.02
C VAL A 81 -3.84 -17.58 7.50
N SER A 82 -3.03 -16.99 8.40
CA SER A 82 -3.19 -17.12 9.84
C SER A 82 -4.51 -16.52 10.36
N LEU A 83 -5.05 -15.51 9.66
CA LEU A 83 -6.32 -14.85 9.99
C LEU A 83 -7.48 -15.34 9.11
N ASN A 84 -7.18 -16.14 8.09
CA ASN A 84 -8.10 -16.63 7.07
C ASN A 84 -8.96 -15.52 6.43
N GLN A 85 -8.34 -14.39 6.09
CA GLN A 85 -9.02 -13.25 5.46
C GLN A 85 -8.19 -12.63 4.34
N ALA A 86 -8.85 -11.82 3.51
CA ALA A 86 -8.17 -10.90 2.61
C ALA A 86 -7.43 -9.82 3.40
N HIS A 87 -6.32 -9.34 2.86
CA HIS A 87 -5.51 -8.28 3.44
C HIS A 87 -4.77 -7.51 2.35
N MET A 88 -4.34 -6.29 2.66
CA MET A 88 -3.54 -5.47 1.76
C MET A 88 -2.28 -4.97 2.45
N VAL A 89 -1.16 -5.06 1.74
CA VAL A 89 0.15 -4.59 2.21
C VAL A 89 0.86 -3.79 1.13
N LEU A 90 1.87 -3.02 1.50
CA LEU A 90 2.77 -2.37 0.54
C LEU A 90 4.07 -3.15 0.42
N ALA A 91 4.41 -3.58 -0.79
CA ALA A 91 5.68 -4.23 -1.11
C ALA A 91 6.66 -3.21 -1.72
N TYR A 92 7.88 -3.15 -1.17
CA TYR A 92 8.99 -2.37 -1.70
C TYR A 92 10.07 -3.27 -2.28
N TYR A 93 10.48 -3.01 -3.52
CA TYR A 93 11.54 -3.72 -4.23
C TYR A 93 12.78 -2.83 -4.31
N LYS A 94 13.85 -3.22 -3.62
CA LYS A 94 15.13 -2.49 -3.67
C LYS A 94 15.69 -2.45 -5.10
N THR A 95 15.59 -3.57 -5.81
CA THR A 95 15.89 -3.69 -7.23
C THR A 95 14.80 -4.51 -7.93
N PRO A 96 14.58 -4.32 -9.24
CA PRO A 96 13.62 -5.13 -9.98
C PRO A 96 13.87 -6.63 -9.79
N GLY A 97 12.83 -7.37 -9.38
CA GLY A 97 12.89 -8.82 -9.17
C GLY A 97 13.56 -9.30 -7.87
N SER A 98 14.01 -8.39 -6.99
CA SER A 98 14.46 -8.76 -5.64
C SER A 98 13.29 -9.31 -4.81
N VAL A 99 13.61 -10.04 -3.73
CA VAL A 99 12.63 -10.27 -2.66
C VAL A 99 12.20 -8.90 -2.12
N PRO A 100 10.89 -8.58 -2.09
CA PRO A 100 10.44 -7.31 -1.59
C PRO A 100 10.41 -7.27 -0.06
N GLU A 101 10.59 -6.08 0.49
CA GLU A 101 10.27 -5.78 1.88
C GLU A 101 8.79 -5.45 2.01
N VAL A 102 8.13 -5.96 3.05
CA VAL A 102 6.69 -5.80 3.27
C VAL A 102 6.45 -4.78 4.38
N LEU A 103 5.69 -3.73 4.04
CA LEU A 103 5.17 -2.73 4.96
C LEU A 103 3.70 -3.08 5.24
N ASP A 104 3.42 -3.47 6.48
CA ASP A 104 2.14 -4.03 6.93
C ASP A 104 1.63 -3.25 8.15
N ASN A 105 0.32 -3.21 8.35
CA ASN A 105 -0.31 -2.64 9.54
C ASN A 105 -0.56 -3.68 10.64
N ILE A 106 -0.62 -4.98 10.31
CA ILE A 106 -0.77 -6.06 11.31
C ILE A 106 0.58 -6.34 11.98
N VAL A 107 1.62 -6.55 11.16
CA VAL A 107 3.00 -6.69 11.63
C VAL A 107 3.74 -5.39 11.33
N GLY A 108 3.87 -4.54 12.34
CA GLY A 108 4.48 -3.21 12.17
C GLY A 108 5.97 -3.23 11.81
N LYS A 109 6.67 -4.35 12.00
CA LYS A 109 8.06 -4.49 11.57
C LYS A 109 8.12 -4.74 10.06
N ILE A 110 8.99 -4.02 9.35
CA ILE A 110 9.28 -4.28 7.95
C ILE A 110 10.08 -5.60 7.85
N VAL A 111 9.53 -6.56 7.12
CA VAL A 111 10.08 -7.92 7.00
C VAL A 111 10.09 -8.34 5.53
N PRO A 112 11.13 -9.03 5.03
CA PRO A 112 11.15 -9.60 3.69
C PRO A 112 9.96 -10.54 3.42
N ALA A 113 9.43 -10.53 2.20
CA ALA A 113 8.25 -11.33 1.85
C ALA A 113 8.47 -12.84 1.96
N ASP A 114 9.69 -13.34 1.75
CA ASP A 114 10.05 -14.76 1.93
C ASP A 114 10.06 -15.18 3.42
N GLN A 115 10.04 -14.22 4.34
CA GLN A 115 9.88 -14.43 5.78
C GLN A 115 8.45 -14.14 6.27
N ARG A 116 7.49 -13.95 5.35
CA ARG A 116 6.07 -13.76 5.62
C ARG A 116 5.22 -14.89 5.02
N PRO A 117 5.41 -16.15 5.43
CA PRO A 117 4.61 -17.29 4.94
C PRO A 117 3.13 -17.18 5.32
N ASP A 118 2.80 -16.28 6.25
CA ASP A 118 1.43 -15.93 6.62
C ASP A 118 0.69 -15.10 5.56
N LEU A 119 1.38 -14.57 4.54
CA LEU A 119 0.79 -13.79 3.46
C LEU A 119 0.96 -14.50 2.11
N VAL A 120 -0.16 -14.89 1.49
CA VAL A 120 -0.15 -15.50 0.15
C VAL A 120 -0.56 -14.46 -0.89
N PRO A 121 0.30 -14.07 -1.84
CA PRO A 121 -0.01 -13.03 -2.81
C PRO A 121 -1.07 -13.47 -3.81
N VAL A 122 -2.01 -12.57 -4.15
CA VAL A 122 -3.03 -12.80 -5.18
C VAL A 122 -2.80 -11.89 -6.38
N TYR A 123 -2.66 -10.58 -6.16
CA TYR A 123 -2.28 -9.61 -7.19
C TYR A 123 -1.60 -8.40 -6.56
N SER A 124 -0.94 -7.59 -7.37
CA SER A 124 -0.32 -6.34 -6.96
C SER A 124 -0.41 -5.28 -8.04
N PHE A 125 -0.41 -4.02 -7.67
CA PHE A 125 -0.50 -2.89 -8.61
C PHE A 125 0.23 -1.65 -8.07
N ASN A 126 0.45 -0.69 -8.95
CA ASN A 126 0.91 0.65 -8.59
C ASN A 126 0.14 1.70 -9.42
N ALA A 127 0.62 2.95 -9.47
CA ALA A 127 -0.05 4.02 -10.20
C ALA A 127 -0.32 3.68 -11.66
N SER A 128 0.55 2.89 -12.29
CA SER A 128 0.48 2.63 -13.73
C SER A 128 -0.02 1.22 -14.06
N ASP A 129 0.39 0.21 -13.31
CA ASP A 129 0.43 -1.17 -13.79
C ASP A 129 -0.18 -2.16 -12.79
N LEU A 130 -0.70 -3.28 -13.30
CA LEU A 130 -1.35 -4.36 -12.55
C LEU A 130 -0.72 -5.72 -12.90
N TRP A 131 -0.42 -6.52 -11.88
CA TRP A 131 0.17 -7.85 -11.99
C TRP A 131 -0.61 -8.88 -11.16
N LEU A 132 -0.90 -10.06 -11.73
CA LEU A 132 -1.45 -11.21 -11.00
C LEU A 132 -0.33 -12.08 -10.44
N ALA A 133 -0.50 -12.62 -9.23
CA ALA A 133 0.45 -13.57 -8.68
C ALA A 133 0.41 -14.90 -9.47
N LYS A 134 1.60 -15.47 -9.71
CA LYS A 134 1.76 -16.84 -10.22
C LYS A 134 2.57 -17.66 -9.23
N SER A 135 2.43 -18.97 -9.29
CA SER A 135 3.11 -19.98 -8.46
C SER A 135 4.65 -19.94 -8.50
N ARG A 136 5.28 -19.08 -9.31
CA ARG A 136 6.75 -18.96 -9.46
C ARG A 136 7.32 -17.57 -9.13
N GLY A 137 6.60 -16.72 -8.39
CA GLY A 137 7.12 -15.43 -7.87
C GLY A 137 7.27 -14.30 -8.90
N LEU A 138 7.25 -14.61 -10.20
CA LEU A 138 7.18 -13.63 -11.28
C LEU A 138 5.70 -13.39 -11.62
N GLY A 139 5.10 -12.38 -11.01
CA GLY A 139 3.71 -11.99 -11.29
C GLY A 139 3.49 -11.76 -12.79
N GLN A 140 2.34 -12.19 -13.32
CA GLN A 140 1.96 -11.96 -14.71
C GLN A 140 1.44 -10.53 -14.86
N TYR A 141 2.10 -9.72 -15.69
CA TYR A 141 1.54 -8.43 -16.13
C TYR A 141 0.22 -8.66 -16.85
N VAL A 142 -0.84 -7.97 -16.41
CA VAL A 142 -2.19 -8.12 -16.98
C VAL A 142 -2.77 -6.81 -17.50
N GLY A 143 -2.03 -5.70 -17.40
CA GLY A 143 -2.39 -4.40 -17.96
C GLY A 143 -2.28 -3.25 -16.97
N LYS A 144 -3.12 -2.24 -17.15
CA LYS A 144 -3.12 -1.00 -16.35
C LYS A 144 -3.96 -1.11 -15.08
N SER A 145 -3.55 -0.42 -14.02
CA SER A 145 -4.23 -0.38 -12.71
C SER A 145 -5.59 0.33 -12.77
N ASP A 146 -5.84 1.11 -13.81
CA ASP A 146 -7.14 1.74 -14.12
C ASP A 146 -8.31 0.75 -14.24
N ARG A 147 -8.04 -0.55 -14.33
CA ARG A 147 -9.10 -1.58 -14.28
C ARG A 147 -9.71 -1.75 -12.88
N ILE A 148 -9.09 -1.21 -11.84
CA ILE A 148 -9.57 -1.25 -10.47
C ILE A 148 -10.43 0.00 -10.22
N GLY A 149 -11.75 -0.17 -10.16
CA GLY A 149 -12.70 0.95 -10.04
C GLY A 149 -12.48 1.82 -8.80
N LEU A 150 -12.18 1.21 -7.65
CA LEU A 150 -11.88 1.91 -6.40
C LEU A 150 -10.59 2.74 -6.50
N TRP A 151 -9.58 2.23 -7.19
CA TRP A 151 -8.33 2.96 -7.46
C TRP A 151 -8.58 4.18 -8.35
N GLN A 152 -9.42 4.04 -9.39
CA GLN A 152 -9.79 5.18 -10.24
C GLN A 152 -10.57 6.26 -9.47
N ASP A 153 -11.52 5.85 -8.62
CA ASP A 153 -12.28 6.79 -7.78
C ASP A 153 -11.37 7.55 -6.83
N LEU A 154 -10.49 6.84 -6.12
CA LEU A 154 -9.49 7.43 -5.24
C LEU A 154 -8.63 8.45 -5.98
N ARG A 155 -8.09 8.09 -7.14
CA ARG A 155 -7.24 9.01 -7.93
C ARG A 155 -7.98 10.28 -8.33
N LYS A 156 -9.26 10.18 -8.71
CA LYS A 156 -10.09 11.36 -9.01
C LYS A 156 -10.27 12.26 -7.80
N ARG A 157 -10.45 11.69 -6.60
CA ARG A 157 -10.57 12.47 -5.37
C ARG A 157 -9.25 13.16 -5.01
N MET A 158 -8.12 12.46 -5.14
CA MET A 158 -6.79 13.07 -4.96
C MET A 158 -6.52 14.23 -5.93
N GLU A 159 -6.90 14.11 -7.21
CA GLU A 159 -6.76 15.20 -8.18
C GLU A 159 -7.57 16.46 -7.82
N ILE A 160 -8.65 16.30 -7.06
CA ILE A 160 -9.46 17.42 -6.55
C ILE A 160 -8.79 18.03 -5.31
N GLU A 161 -8.23 17.19 -4.43
CA GLU A 161 -7.51 17.61 -3.23
C GLU A 161 -6.26 18.43 -3.58
N ASP A 162 -5.48 18.01 -4.58
CA ASP A 162 -4.25 18.70 -5.01
C ASP A 162 -4.49 20.09 -5.63
N LYS A 163 -5.72 20.39 -6.03
CA LYS A 163 -6.11 21.69 -6.62
C LYS A 163 -6.56 22.71 -5.59
N ARG A 164 -6.65 22.34 -4.31
CA ARG A 164 -7.08 23.21 -3.20
C ARG A 164 -5.87 23.86 -2.53
#